data_AF-A0A353HX35-F1
#
_entry.id   AF-A0A353HX35-F1
#
_cell.length_a   1.000
_cell.length_b   1.000
_cell.length_c   1.000
_cell.angle_alpha   90.00
_cell.angle_beta   90.00
_cell.angle_gamma   90.00
#
_symmetry.space_group_name_H-M   'P 1'
#
loop_
_entity.id
_entity.type
_entity.pdbx_description
1 polymer ?
#
loop_
_entity_poly.entity_id
_entity_poly.type
_entity_poly.pdbx_seq_one_letter_code
_entity_poly.pdbx_strand_id
1 'polypeptide(L)'
;LQTRAEDRGDHFVVNGQKVWTSYADKADWIFCLVRTDPTASKHTGISFVLFDMATPGVSTRPITLISGKSPFCETFFDDVRVEKHNLVGELNGGWTIAKYLLTH
;
A
#
# COMPACT_ATOMS: atom_id res chain seq x y z
N LEU A 1 7.65 -3.49 -7.98
CA LEU A 1 6.32 -3.21 -7.41
C LEU A 1 5.45 -2.67 -8.52
N GLN A 2 4.28 -3.26 -8.75
CA GLN A 2 3.32 -2.71 -9.73
C GLN A 2 2.37 -1.69 -9.09
N THR A 3 2.09 -1.79 -7.78
CA THR A 3 1.34 -0.75 -7.08
C THR A 3 2.09 0.58 -7.14
N ARG A 4 1.46 1.59 -7.70
CA ARG A 4 2.05 2.92 -7.96
C ARG A 4 1.22 4.00 -7.30
N ALA A 5 1.89 5.09 -6.95
CA ALA A 5 1.28 6.30 -6.45
C ALA A 5 1.68 7.44 -7.40
N GLU A 6 0.71 7.94 -8.15
CA GLU A 6 0.90 9.05 -9.09
C GLU A 6 0.71 10.37 -8.35
N ASP A 7 1.65 11.31 -8.54
CA ASP A 7 1.55 12.63 -7.96
C ASP A 7 0.49 13.49 -8.69
N ARG A 8 -0.50 14.00 -7.96
CA ARG A 8 -1.54 14.91 -8.48
C ARG A 8 -1.44 16.32 -7.88
N GLY A 9 -0.31 16.66 -7.27
CA GLY A 9 -0.06 17.95 -6.61
C GLY A 9 -0.36 17.88 -5.12
N ASP A 10 -1.62 18.08 -4.73
CA ASP A 10 -2.06 18.09 -3.32
C ASP A 10 -2.21 16.69 -2.70
N HIS A 11 -2.26 15.64 -3.54
CA HIS A 11 -2.42 14.25 -3.12
C HIS A 11 -1.69 13.29 -4.07
N PHE A 12 -1.65 12.02 -3.69
CA PHE A 12 -1.33 10.91 -4.58
C PHE A 12 -2.61 10.17 -5.00
N VAL A 13 -2.55 9.55 -6.18
CA VAL A 13 -3.54 8.54 -6.61
C VAL A 13 -2.86 7.19 -6.65
N VAL A 14 -3.35 6.24 -5.84
CA VAL A 14 -2.78 4.90 -5.70
C VAL A 14 -3.56 3.89 -6.50
N ASN A 15 -2.84 3.15 -7.34
CA ASN A 15 -3.39 2.09 -8.19
C ASN A 15 -2.58 0.80 -8.06
N GLY A 16 -3.27 -0.33 -7.97
CA GLY A 16 -2.68 -1.66 -8.07
C GLY A 16 -3.29 -2.68 -7.12
N GLN A 17 -2.55 -3.77 -6.88
CA GLN A 17 -3.01 -4.88 -6.05
C GLN A 17 -1.92 -5.31 -5.07
N LYS A 18 -2.34 -5.77 -3.89
CA LYS A 18 -1.54 -6.53 -2.92
C LYS A 18 -2.21 -7.87 -2.66
N VAL A 19 -1.41 -8.84 -2.24
CA VAL A 19 -1.86 -10.18 -1.87
C VAL A 19 -1.19 -10.55 -0.55
N TRP A 20 -1.86 -11.40 0.24
CA TRP A 20 -1.45 -11.82 1.58
C TRP A 20 -1.50 -10.71 2.63
N THR A 21 -2.36 -9.71 2.46
CA THR A 21 -2.58 -8.67 3.47
C THR A 21 -3.37 -9.27 4.63
N SER A 22 -2.74 -9.43 5.79
CA SER A 22 -3.39 -9.98 6.99
C SER A 22 -4.57 -9.11 7.42
N TYR A 23 -5.75 -9.72 7.56
CA TYR A 23 -6.98 -9.11 8.09
C TYR A 23 -7.36 -7.77 7.45
N ALA A 24 -7.05 -7.56 6.17
CA ALA A 24 -7.38 -6.32 5.48
C ALA A 24 -8.89 -6.03 5.46
N ASP A 25 -9.72 -7.06 5.52
CA ASP A 25 -11.19 -6.97 5.63
C ASP A 25 -11.68 -6.39 6.98
N LYS A 26 -10.78 -6.26 7.96
CA LYS A 26 -11.10 -5.81 9.33
C LYS A 26 -10.25 -4.63 9.80
N ALA A 27 -9.27 -4.22 9.01
CA ALA A 27 -8.38 -3.12 9.37
C ALA A 27 -9.03 -1.78 9.04
N ASP A 28 -8.92 -0.80 9.93
CA ASP A 28 -9.39 0.57 9.67
C ASP A 28 -8.42 1.30 8.73
N TRP A 29 -7.12 0.99 8.81
CA TRP A 29 -6.05 1.67 8.09
C TRP A 29 -5.08 0.67 7.48
N ILE A 30 -4.44 1.07 6.39
CA ILE A 30 -3.38 0.31 5.74
C ILE A 30 -2.16 1.19 5.51
N PHE A 31 -0.97 0.60 5.65
CA PHE A 31 0.24 1.16 5.07
C PHE A 31 0.61 0.41 3.80
N CYS A 32 1.10 1.14 2.80
CA CYS A 32 1.53 0.57 1.54
C CYS A 32 2.91 1.08 1.13
N LEU A 33 3.76 0.15 0.71
CA LEU A 33 4.87 0.46 -0.17
C LEU A 33 4.33 0.63 -1.58
N VAL A 34 4.59 1.79 -2.17
CA VAL A 34 4.10 2.19 -3.49
C VAL A 34 5.24 2.75 -4.34
N ARG A 35 5.20 2.48 -5.64
CA ARG A 35 6.14 3.04 -6.62
C ARG A 35 5.75 4.49 -6.90
N THR A 36 6.60 5.44 -6.51
CA THR A 36 6.41 6.89 -6.77
C THR A 36 7.33 7.44 -7.85
N ASP A 37 8.45 6.75 -8.12
CA ASP A 37 9.31 7.03 -9.28
C ASP A 37 9.55 5.74 -10.08
N PRO A 38 8.88 5.55 -11.24
CA PRO A 38 8.99 4.36 -12.08
C PRO A 38 10.34 4.22 -12.79
N THR A 39 11.12 5.29 -12.89
CA THR A 39 12.42 5.31 -13.59
C THR A 39 13.59 4.99 -12.66
N ALA A 40 13.38 5.15 -11.36
CA ALA A 40 14.35 4.81 -10.33
C ALA A 40 14.67 3.30 -10.28
N SER A 41 15.87 2.99 -9.78
CA SER A 41 16.29 1.60 -9.51
C SER A 41 15.30 0.88 -8.58
N LYS A 42 15.34 -0.45 -8.56
CA LYS A 42 14.32 -1.27 -7.87
C LYS A 42 14.01 -0.83 -6.43
N HIS A 43 15.02 -0.50 -5.61
CA HIS A 43 14.88 -0.14 -4.20
C HIS A 43 14.82 1.37 -3.94
N THR A 44 15.13 2.18 -4.95
CA THR A 44 14.89 3.63 -4.92
C THR A 44 13.54 3.92 -5.58
N GLY A 45 12.92 5.06 -5.32
CA GLY A 45 11.61 5.38 -5.92
C GLY A 45 10.41 4.65 -5.31
N ILE A 46 10.55 4.10 -4.10
CA ILE A 46 9.45 3.49 -3.34
C ILE A 46 9.13 4.42 -2.18
N SER A 47 7.86 4.75 -1.98
CA SER A 47 7.39 5.54 -0.84
C SER A 47 6.54 4.68 0.09
N PHE A 48 6.45 5.10 1.35
CA PHE A 48 5.62 4.48 2.37
C PHE A 48 4.44 5.42 2.64
N VAL A 49 3.22 4.97 2.36
CA VAL A 49 2.01 5.80 2.52
C VAL A 49 1.01 5.10 3.41
N LEU A 50 0.20 5.87 4.12
CA LEU A 50 -0.97 5.37 4.87
C LEU A 50 -2.26 5.93 4.29
N PHE A 51 -3.33 5.16 4.39
CA PHE A 51 -4.68 5.65 4.11
C PHE A 51 -5.73 4.75 4.77
N ASP A 52 -6.93 5.32 4.93
CA ASP A 52 -8.09 4.66 5.50
C ASP A 52 -8.60 3.58 4.54
N MET A 53 -8.93 2.40 5.07
CA MET A 53 -9.44 1.28 4.27
C MET A 53 -10.87 1.50 3.76
N ALA A 54 -11.60 2.49 4.30
CA ALA A 54 -12.88 2.96 3.79
C ALA A 54 -12.74 4.01 2.69
N THR A 55 -11.52 4.42 2.32
CA THR A 55 -11.30 5.36 1.20
C THR A 55 -11.89 4.78 -0.09
N PRO A 56 -12.64 5.57 -0.89
CA PRO A 56 -13.14 5.12 -2.18
C PRO A 56 -12.04 4.52 -3.06
N GLY A 57 -12.34 3.40 -3.71
CA GLY A 57 -11.37 2.65 -4.54
C GLY A 57 -10.61 1.55 -3.81
N VAL A 58 -10.70 1.47 -2.48
CA VAL A 58 -10.16 0.35 -1.70
C VAL A 58 -11.18 -0.79 -1.69
N SER A 59 -10.73 -2.02 -1.99
CA SER A 59 -11.54 -3.21 -1.79
C SER A 59 -10.69 -4.41 -1.36
N THR A 60 -11.30 -5.34 -0.64
CA THR A 60 -10.64 -6.54 -0.11
C THR A 60 -11.39 -7.81 -0.50
N ARG A 61 -10.63 -8.88 -0.74
CA ARG A 61 -11.17 -10.22 -0.98
C ARG A 61 -10.45 -11.22 -0.08
N PRO A 62 -11.12 -11.78 0.96
CA PRO A 62 -10.52 -12.80 1.81
C PRO A 62 -10.09 -14.03 1.00
N ILE A 63 -8.91 -14.55 1.33
CA ILE A 63 -8.33 -15.77 0.74
C ILE A 63 -8.62 -16.93 1.67
N THR A 64 -9.43 -17.89 1.22
CA THR A 64 -9.70 -19.12 1.99
C THR A 64 -8.52 -20.07 1.91
N LEU A 65 -7.92 -20.37 3.05
CA LEU A 65 -6.83 -21.34 3.17
C LEU A 65 -7.37 -22.77 3.27
N ILE A 66 -6.50 -23.75 3.01
CA ILE A 66 -6.82 -25.19 3.18
C ILE A 66 -7.28 -25.55 4.60
N SER A 67 -6.89 -24.75 5.60
CA SER A 67 -7.36 -24.88 6.98
C SER A 67 -8.80 -24.44 7.20
N GLY A 68 -9.49 -23.93 6.17
CA GLY A 68 -10.82 -23.35 6.24
C GLY A 68 -10.85 -21.93 6.82
N LYS A 69 -9.71 -21.38 7.24
CA LYS A 69 -9.59 -20.01 7.76
C LYS A 69 -9.29 -19.01 6.64
N SER A 70 -9.70 -17.76 6.83
CA SER A 70 -9.40 -16.64 5.90
C SER A 70 -8.73 -15.47 6.61
N PRO A 71 -7.51 -15.61 7.16
CA PRO A 71 -6.83 -14.53 7.85
C PRO A 71 -6.13 -13.54 6.90
N PHE A 72 -6.08 -13.81 5.60
CA PHE A 72 -5.41 -12.98 4.60
C PHE A 72 -6.39 -12.54 3.52
N CYS A 73 -6.10 -11.41 2.89
CA CYS A 73 -6.86 -10.87 1.77
C CYS A 73 -5.97 -10.61 0.55
N GLU A 74 -6.58 -10.65 -0.63
CA GLU A 74 -6.19 -9.76 -1.72
C GLU A 74 -6.75 -8.36 -1.44
N THR A 75 -5.99 -7.32 -1.77
CA THR A 75 -6.36 -5.93 -1.54
C THR A 75 -6.15 -5.17 -2.84
N PHE A 76 -7.18 -4.48 -3.30
CA PHE A 76 -7.19 -3.75 -4.57
C PHE A 76 -7.30 -2.26 -4.29
N PHE A 77 -6.60 -1.48 -5.10
CA PHE A 77 -6.61 -0.02 -5.09
C PHE A 77 -6.90 0.46 -6.51
N ASP A 78 -8.05 1.10 -6.69
CA ASP A 78 -8.52 1.68 -7.94
C ASP A 78 -8.74 3.18 -7.73
N ASP A 79 -7.83 3.99 -8.27
CA ASP A 79 -7.82 5.45 -8.11
C ASP A 79 -7.97 5.97 -6.66
N VAL A 80 -7.33 5.29 -5.71
CA VAL A 80 -7.41 5.65 -4.28
C VAL A 80 -6.67 6.95 -4.01
N ARG A 81 -7.39 7.97 -3.55
CA ARG A 81 -6.80 9.24 -3.12
C ARG A 81 -6.07 9.09 -1.79
N VAL A 82 -4.80 9.51 -1.75
CA VAL A 82 -3.97 9.49 -0.55
C VAL A 82 -3.36 10.87 -0.33
N GLU A 83 -3.68 11.50 0.79
CA GLU A 83 -3.17 12.83 1.12
C GLU A 83 -1.65 12.83 1.32
N LYS A 84 -0.96 13.90 0.89
CA LYS A 84 0.51 14.01 1.01
C LYS A 84 1.00 13.91 2.45
N HIS A 85 0.21 14.37 3.42
CA HIS A 85 0.57 14.30 4.84
C HIS A 85 0.56 12.86 5.40
N ASN A 86 -0.03 11.91 4.67
CA ASN A 86 0.03 10.48 5.02
C ASN A 86 1.24 9.76 4.38
N LEU A 87 2.13 10.48 3.70
CA LEU A 87 3.47 9.98 3.37
C LEU A 87 4.28 9.87 4.67
N VAL A 88 4.83 8.70 4.94
CA VAL A 88 5.71 8.49 6.10
C VAL A 88 7.15 8.54 5.66
N GLY A 89 7.90 9.40 6.33
CA GLY A 89 9.27 9.73 5.97
C GLY A 89 9.35 10.47 4.64
N GLU A 90 10.46 10.29 3.94
CA GLU A 90 10.74 11.03 2.71
C GLU A 90 10.14 10.37 1.47
N LEU A 91 9.79 11.19 0.49
CA LEU A 91 9.41 10.73 -0.85
C LEU A 91 10.54 9.86 -1.40
N ASN A 92 10.19 8.69 -1.94
CA ASN A 92 11.13 7.68 -2.46
C ASN A 92 12.01 6.99 -1.39
N GLY A 93 11.83 7.31 -0.11
CA GLY A 93 12.57 6.76 1.04
C GLY A 93 11.92 5.56 1.73
N GLY A 94 10.79 5.06 1.22
CA GLY A 94 9.98 4.03 1.87
C GLY A 94 10.69 2.69 2.07
N TRP A 95 11.69 2.35 1.26
CA TRP A 95 12.46 1.11 1.44
C TRP A 95 13.31 1.11 2.73
N THR A 96 13.75 2.28 3.18
CA THR A 96 14.49 2.39 4.45
C THR A 96 13.59 2.04 5.63
N ILE A 97 12.35 2.53 5.61
CA ILE A 97 11.33 2.23 6.63
C ILE A 97 10.93 0.75 6.56
N ALA A 98 10.71 0.22 5.36
CA ALA A 98 10.33 -1.17 5.15
C ALA A 98 11.30 -2.16 5.80
N LYS A 99 12.62 -1.93 5.66
CA LYS A 99 13.63 -2.80 6.27
C LYS A 99 13.50 -2.87 7.79
N TYR A 100 13.17 -1.76 8.44
CA TYR A 100 12.99 -1.72 9.89
C TYR A 100 11.72 -2.48 10.35
N LEU A 101 10.67 -2.51 9.53
CA LEU A 101 9.46 -3.28 9.86
C LEU A 101 9.64 -4.80 9.72
N LEU A 102 10.68 -5.25 9.01
CA LEU A 102 10.94 -6.67 8.72
C LEU A 102 11.99 -7.29 9.65
N THR A 103 12.54 -6.53 10.61
CA THR A 103 13.61 -7.02 11.51
C THR A 103 13.12 -7.80 12.73
N HIS A 104 11.81 -7.99 12.89
CA HIS A 104 11.19 -8.76 13.97
C HIS A 104 10.14 -9.72 13.41
#